data_AF-A0A7R9JPG2-F1
#
_entry.id   AF-A0A7R9JPG2-F1
#
_cell.length_a   1.000
_cell.length_b   1.000
_cell.length_c   1.000
_cell.angle_alpha   90.00
_cell.angle_beta   90.00
_cell.angle_gamma   90.00
#
_symmetry.space_group_name_H-M   'P 1'
#
loop_
_entity.id
_entity.type
_entity.pdbx_description
1 polymer ?
#
loop_
_entity_poly.entity_id
_entity_poly.type
_entity_poly.pdbx_seq_one_letter_code
_entity_poly.pdbx_strand_id
1 'polypeptide(L)'
;MQPQSRFDCCVGEHNHLLFVLSLLLSVLALVYGAILTLTTVCHPIFFMDVILLPDDCSDVYHDFQIALCFVSAVYCLVLATLLLGLLCNQCMLISLGETGQEWRMSHTSCCRPWKSDRPYSRGILRNWLTFVSCQRY
;
A
#
# COMPACT_ATOMS: atom_id res chain seq x y z
N MET A 1 19.70 11.73 -20.00
CA MET A 1 19.48 10.26 -19.98
C MET A 1 18.72 9.93 -18.72
N GLN A 2 17.40 9.76 -18.80
CA GLN A 2 16.60 9.28 -17.67
C GLN A 2 16.81 7.76 -17.54
N PRO A 3 16.96 7.23 -16.31
CA PRO A 3 17.13 5.80 -16.11
C PRO A 3 15.82 5.09 -16.45
N GLN A 4 15.85 4.19 -17.43
CA GLN A 4 14.72 3.28 -17.68
C GLN A 4 14.65 2.27 -16.55
N SER A 5 13.71 2.50 -15.63
CA SER A 5 13.24 1.49 -14.70
C SER A 5 12.48 0.42 -15.49
N ARG A 6 12.93 -0.83 -15.42
CA ARG A 6 12.43 -2.09 -16.05
C ARG A 6 10.90 -2.30 -16.09
N PHE A 7 10.10 -1.44 -15.45
CA PHE A 7 8.65 -1.33 -15.63
C PHE A 7 8.32 -0.32 -16.74
N ASP A 8 8.71 -0.60 -17.99
CA ASP A 8 8.43 0.25 -19.16
C ASP A 8 6.98 0.13 -19.68
N CYS A 9 6.02 -0.16 -18.81
CA CYS A 9 4.60 -0.05 -19.11
C CYS A 9 4.03 1.12 -18.33
N CYS A 10 3.66 2.19 -19.05
CA CYS A 10 2.91 3.30 -18.47
C CYS A 10 1.66 2.75 -17.76
N VAL A 11 1.48 3.09 -16.49
CA VAL A 11 0.24 2.79 -15.76
C VAL A 11 -0.85 3.70 -16.31
N GLY A 12 -1.54 3.24 -17.35
CA GLY A 12 -2.69 3.90 -17.97
C GLY A 12 -4.03 3.41 -17.42
N GLU A 13 -5.12 4.00 -17.89
CA GLU A 13 -6.50 3.71 -17.45
C GLU A 13 -6.83 2.20 -17.46
N HIS A 14 -6.39 1.49 -18.50
CA HIS A 14 -6.67 0.06 -18.67
C HIS A 14 -5.91 -0.86 -17.68
N ASN A 15 -4.72 -0.46 -17.22
CA ASN A 15 -3.89 -1.24 -16.28
C ASN A 15 -3.88 -0.67 -14.85
N HIS A 16 -4.58 0.45 -14.61
CA HIS A 16 -4.62 1.10 -13.30
C HIS A 16 -5.27 0.19 -12.24
N LEU A 17 -6.28 -0.59 -12.63
CA LEU A 17 -6.92 -1.55 -11.73
C LEU A 17 -5.96 -2.68 -11.33
N LEU A 18 -5.23 -3.26 -12.28
CA LEU A 18 -4.24 -4.30 -11.99
C LEU A 18 -3.11 -3.78 -11.10
N PHE A 19 -2.74 -2.51 -11.25
CA PHE A 19 -1.77 -1.85 -10.38
C PHE A 19 -2.31 -1.67 -8.95
N VAL A 20 -3.54 -1.19 -8.76
CA VAL A 20 -4.14 -1.06 -7.43
C VAL A 20 -4.36 -2.43 -6.78
N LEU A 21 -4.78 -3.43 -7.54
CA LEU A 21 -4.95 -4.80 -7.06
C LEU A 21 -3.60 -5.42 -6.65
N SER A 22 -2.54 -5.23 -7.44
CA SER A 22 -1.23 -5.76 -7.11
C SER A 22 -0.65 -5.09 -5.87
N LEU A 23 -0.89 -3.79 -5.68
CA LEU A 23 -0.55 -3.07 -4.44
C LEU A 23 -1.28 -3.66 -3.23
N LEU A 24 -2.60 -3.85 -3.33
CA LEU A 24 -3.42 -4.47 -2.28
C LEU A 24 -2.90 -5.86 -1.89
N LEU A 25 -2.71 -6.74 -2.87
CA LEU A 25 -2.22 -8.09 -2.65
C LEU A 25 -0.80 -8.10 -2.07
N SER A 26 0.07 -7.19 -2.52
CA SER A 26 1.44 -7.07 -1.99
C SER A 26 1.46 -6.66 -0.53
N VAL A 27 0.61 -5.69 -0.13
CA VAL A 27 0.47 -5.28 1.28
C VAL A 27 0.01 -6.46 2.13
N LEU A 28 -1.04 -7.18 1.70
CA LEU A 28 -1.56 -8.33 2.43
C LEU A 28 -0.49 -9.44 2.58
N ALA A 29 0.22 -9.74 1.49
CA ALA A 29 1.28 -10.76 1.50
C ALA A 29 2.44 -10.39 2.44
N LEU A 30 2.89 -9.14 2.42
CA LEU A 30 3.98 -8.67 3.29
C LEU A 30 3.59 -8.67 4.77
N VAL A 31 2.38 -8.18 5.10
CA VAL A 31 1.89 -8.18 6.49
C VAL A 31 1.71 -9.60 6.99
N TYR A 32 1.07 -10.47 6.20
CA TYR A 32 0.85 -11.87 6.57
C TYR A 32 2.18 -12.61 6.75
N GLY A 33 3.13 -12.43 5.82
CA GLY A 33 4.46 -13.01 5.91
C GLY A 33 5.21 -12.54 7.15
N ALA A 34 5.20 -11.24 7.44
CA ALA A 34 5.87 -10.70 8.62
C ALA A 34 5.27 -11.22 9.93
N ILE A 35 3.93 -11.28 10.04
CA ILE A 35 3.25 -11.86 11.21
C ILE A 35 3.66 -13.31 11.39
N LEU A 36 3.62 -14.11 10.31
CA LEU A 36 4.01 -15.51 10.35
C LEU A 36 5.46 -15.66 10.84
N THR A 37 6.41 -14.91 10.27
CA THR A 37 7.81 -14.95 10.69
C THR A 37 7.99 -14.55 12.16
N LEU A 38 7.32 -13.49 12.62
CA LEU A 38 7.37 -13.05 14.02
C LEU A 38 6.80 -14.11 14.98
N THR A 39 5.68 -14.77 14.62
CA THR A 39 5.10 -15.86 15.42
C THR A 39 5.99 -17.11 15.49
N THR A 40 6.84 -17.34 14.49
CA THR A 40 7.76 -18.49 14.47
C THR A 40 9.04 -18.24 15.25
N VAL A 41 9.51 -16.99 15.28
CA VAL A 41 10.82 -16.62 15.82
C VAL A 41 10.74 -16.18 17.29
N CYS A 42 9.67 -15.51 17.70
CA CYS A 42 9.47 -15.11 19.09
C CYS A 42 8.56 -16.10 19.83
N HIS A 43 8.76 -16.26 21.13
CA HIS A 43 7.84 -17.05 21.96
C HIS A 43 6.45 -16.41 21.92
N PRO A 44 5.38 -17.14 21.56
CA PRO A 44 4.03 -16.57 21.52
C PRO A 44 3.55 -16.29 22.94
N ILE A 45 3.55 -15.03 23.36
CA ILE A 45 2.86 -14.59 24.58
C ILE A 45 1.59 -13.87 24.14
N PHE A 46 0.44 -14.47 24.45
CA PHE A 46 -0.88 -13.92 24.14
C PHE A 46 -1.14 -12.67 25.00
N PHE A 47 -0.86 -11.48 24.48
CA PHE A 47 -1.37 -10.25 25.08
C PHE A 47 -2.76 -9.94 24.53
N MET A 48 -3.79 -10.17 25.36
CA MET A 48 -5.18 -9.76 25.11
C MET A 48 -5.81 -10.32 23.82
N ASP A 49 -5.53 -11.57 23.44
CA ASP A 49 -6.20 -12.37 22.38
C ASP A 49 -6.40 -11.73 20.97
N VAL A 50 -5.89 -10.52 20.72
CA VAL A 50 -6.21 -9.74 19.51
C VAL A 50 -4.99 -8.98 18.95
N ILE A 51 -3.92 -8.77 19.74
CA ILE A 51 -2.73 -8.02 19.31
C ILE A 51 -1.47 -8.85 19.58
N LEU A 52 -0.83 -9.31 18.50
CA LEU A 52 0.45 -9.99 18.55
C LEU A 52 1.57 -8.95 18.76
N LEU A 53 1.92 -8.68 20.02
CA LEU A 53 3.07 -7.84 20.37
C LEU A 53 4.22 -8.72 20.88
N PRO A 54 5.43 -8.62 20.29
CA PRO A 54 6.59 -9.37 20.76
C PRO A 54 7.15 -8.74 22.05
N ASP A 55 6.87 -9.34 23.20
CA ASP A 55 7.28 -8.79 24.51
C ASP A 55 8.70 -9.21 24.92
N ASP A 56 9.20 -10.36 24.45
CA ASP A 56 10.58 -10.80 24.70
C ASP A 56 11.14 -11.61 23.52
N CYS A 57 11.91 -10.94 22.64
CA CYS A 57 12.70 -11.58 21.58
C CYS A 57 14.21 -11.52 21.90
N SER A 58 14.58 -11.50 23.19
CA SER A 58 15.96 -11.27 23.66
C SER A 58 16.95 -12.35 23.17
N ASP A 59 16.47 -13.57 22.89
CA ASP A 59 17.29 -14.70 22.42
C ASP A 59 17.39 -14.78 20.87
N VAL A 60 16.70 -13.90 20.14
CA VAL A 60 16.69 -13.91 18.66
C VAL A 60 18.04 -13.57 18.05
N TYR A 61 18.90 -12.85 18.78
CA TYR A 61 20.26 -12.49 18.34
C TYR A 61 21.31 -13.54 18.69
N HIS A 62 20.92 -14.63 19.37
CA HIS A 62 21.84 -15.69 19.76
C HIS A 62 22.21 -16.61 18.59
N ASP A 63 21.33 -16.70 17.58
CA ASP A 63 21.56 -17.40 16.33
C ASP A 63 21.40 -16.44 15.15
N PHE A 64 22.39 -16.43 14.25
CA PHE A 64 22.42 -15.58 13.07
C PHE A 64 21.23 -15.80 12.13
N GLN A 65 20.75 -17.04 11.99
CA GLN A 65 19.62 -17.35 11.12
C GLN A 65 18.31 -16.75 11.66
N ILE A 66 18.11 -16.85 12.97
CA ILE A 66 16.93 -16.35 13.67
C ILE A 66 16.92 -14.82 13.63
N ALA A 67 18.10 -14.19 13.83
CA ALA A 67 18.28 -12.74 13.70
C ALA A 67 17.94 -12.22 12.30
N LEU A 68 18.38 -12.90 11.23
CA LEU A 68 18.06 -12.52 9.85
C LEU A 68 16.56 -12.62 9.57
N CYS A 69 15.89 -13.68 10.02
CA CYS A 69 14.45 -13.84 9.89
C CYS A 69 13.70 -12.69 10.57
N PHE A 70 14.08 -12.33 11.80
CA PHE A 70 13.49 -11.22 12.53
C PHE A 70 13.64 -9.89 11.81
N VAL A 71 14.88 -9.54 11.40
CA VAL A 71 15.16 -8.30 10.69
C VAL A 71 14.39 -8.24 9.37
N SER A 72 14.33 -9.34 8.61
CA SER A 72 13.56 -9.40 7.37
C SER A 72 12.06 -9.17 7.57
N ALA A 73 11.46 -9.71 8.65
CA ALA A 73 10.07 -9.48 9.00
C ALA A 73 9.79 -8.01 9.32
N VAL A 74 10.69 -7.34 10.05
CA VAL A 74 10.60 -5.89 10.32
C VAL A 74 10.64 -5.09 9.02
N TYR A 75 11.56 -5.41 8.10
CA TYR A 75 11.63 -4.74 6.80
C TYR A 75 10.37 -4.98 5.94
N CYS A 76 9.77 -6.16 6.01
CA CYS A 76 8.50 -6.45 5.35
C CYS A 76 7.37 -5.56 5.89
N LEU A 77 7.30 -5.32 7.21
CA LEU A 77 6.33 -4.39 7.81
C LEU A 77 6.56 -2.95 7.36
N VAL A 78 7.83 -2.49 7.35
CA VAL A 78 8.17 -1.15 6.85
C VAL A 78 7.73 -1.02 5.39
N LEU A 79 8.06 -1.98 4.53
CA LEU A 79 7.64 -1.95 3.13
C LEU A 79 6.11 -1.99 2.99
N ALA A 80 5.43 -2.80 3.78
CA ALA A 80 3.96 -2.85 3.79
C ALA A 80 3.35 -1.49 4.15
N THR A 81 3.90 -0.77 5.15
CA THR A 81 3.42 0.58 5.50
C THR A 81 3.62 1.59 4.37
N LEU A 82 4.75 1.54 3.66
CA LEU A 82 5.00 2.41 2.51
C LEU A 82 4.01 2.12 1.36
N LEU A 83 3.80 0.84 1.04
CA LEU A 83 2.84 0.42 0.01
C LEU A 83 1.39 0.76 0.39
N LEU A 84 1.04 0.65 1.67
CA LEU A 84 -0.26 1.07 2.18
C LEU A 84 -0.48 2.58 2.01
N GLY A 85 0.55 3.39 2.29
CA GLY A 85 0.50 4.84 2.04
C GLY A 85 0.28 5.17 0.56
N LEU A 86 0.96 4.46 -0.34
CA LEU A 86 0.74 4.58 -1.78
C LEU A 86 -0.68 4.18 -2.18
N LEU A 87 -1.19 3.07 -1.65
CA LEU A 87 -2.54 2.60 -1.88
C LEU A 87 -3.58 3.62 -1.40
N CYS A 88 -3.43 4.18 -0.20
CA CYS A 88 -4.30 5.23 0.32
C CYS A 88 -4.32 6.45 -0.60
N ASN A 89 -3.16 6.87 -1.11
CA ASN A 89 -3.09 7.98 -2.07
C ASN A 89 -3.84 7.66 -3.37
N GLN A 90 -3.72 6.44 -3.90
CA GLN A 90 -4.48 6.03 -5.09
C GLN A 90 -5.99 5.97 -4.83
N CYS A 91 -6.41 5.43 -3.68
CA CYS A 91 -7.80 5.41 -3.26
C CYS A 91 -8.38 6.83 -3.12
N MET A 92 -7.58 7.77 -2.58
CA MET A 92 -7.96 9.18 -2.51
C MET A 92 -8.15 9.77 -3.91
N LEU A 93 -7.19 9.60 -4.83
CA LEU A 93 -7.32 10.08 -6.21
C LEU A 93 -8.59 9.55 -6.90
N ILE A 94 -8.85 8.23 -6.79
CA ILE A 94 -10.06 7.59 -7.32
C ILE A 94 -11.33 8.17 -6.66
N SER A 95 -11.32 8.37 -5.34
CA SER A 95 -12.47 8.93 -4.62
C SER A 95 -12.81 10.36 -5.06
N LEU A 96 -11.79 11.15 -5.41
CA LEU A 96 -11.94 12.52 -5.87
C LEU A 96 -12.30 12.59 -7.36
N GLY A 97 -12.16 11.49 -8.10
CA GLY A 97 -12.42 11.42 -9.54
C GLY A 97 -11.36 12.13 -10.38
N GLU A 98 -10.14 12.28 -9.85
CA GLU A 98 -9.04 13.00 -10.47
C GLU A 98 -7.89 12.04 -10.79
N THR A 99 -7.26 12.23 -11.94
CA THR A 99 -6.14 11.43 -12.39
C THR A 99 -4.82 12.00 -11.86
N GLY A 100 -3.81 11.17 -11.57
CA GLY A 100 -2.53 11.64 -11.05
C GLY A 100 -1.76 12.63 -11.96
N GLN A 101 -2.14 12.76 -13.23
CA GLN A 101 -1.64 13.81 -14.13
C GLN A 101 -2.32 15.16 -13.91
N GLU A 102 -3.64 15.18 -13.66
CA GLU A 102 -4.39 16.41 -13.33
C GLU A 102 -3.91 17.01 -12.01
N TRP A 103 -3.58 16.15 -11.03
CA TRP A 103 -2.94 16.59 -9.78
C TRP A 103 -1.57 17.26 -10.01
N ARG A 104 -0.72 16.69 -10.88
CA ARG A 104 0.63 17.21 -11.15
C ARG A 104 0.64 18.46 -12.02
N MET A 105 -0.32 18.61 -12.93
CA MET A 105 -0.46 19.80 -13.77
C MET A 105 -1.04 21.00 -13.01
N SER A 106 -1.67 20.78 -11.86
CA SER A 106 -2.16 21.84 -10.97
C SER A 106 -1.03 22.40 -10.09
N HIS A 107 -0.22 23.29 -10.66
CA HIS A 107 0.94 23.95 -10.04
C HIS A 107 0.61 24.99 -8.93
N THR A 108 -0.51 24.88 -8.22
CA THR A 108 -0.90 25.89 -7.22
C THR A 108 -1.52 25.34 -5.94
N SER A 109 -0.71 25.44 -4.87
CA SER A 109 -1.05 25.49 -3.44
C SER A 109 -1.41 24.19 -2.69
N CYS A 110 -0.74 24.05 -1.54
CA CYS A 110 -0.67 22.91 -0.60
C CYS A 110 -2.03 22.47 0.02
N CYS A 111 -3.09 23.27 -0.09
CA CYS A 111 -4.31 23.11 0.73
C CYS A 111 -5.60 22.76 -0.05
N ARG A 112 -5.53 22.23 -1.28
CA ARG A 112 -6.73 21.98 -2.12
C ARG A 112 -7.54 20.69 -1.97
N PRO A 113 -7.21 19.65 -1.17
CA PRO A 113 -8.04 18.42 -1.14
C PRO A 113 -9.52 18.67 -0.84
N TRP A 114 -9.84 19.77 -0.14
CA TRP A 114 -11.19 20.09 0.33
C TRP A 114 -11.91 21.23 -0.40
N LYS A 115 -11.25 22.00 -1.28
CA LYS A 115 -11.81 23.27 -1.80
C LYS A 115 -11.82 23.44 -3.33
N SER A 116 -11.55 22.37 -4.08
CA SER A 116 -11.58 22.43 -5.55
C SER A 116 -12.99 22.17 -6.09
N ASP A 117 -13.46 23.00 -7.02
CA ASP A 117 -14.60 22.67 -7.87
C ASP A 117 -14.23 21.45 -8.72
N ARG A 118 -15.01 20.37 -8.59
CA ARG A 118 -14.77 19.07 -9.25
C ARG A 118 -15.80 18.85 -10.34
N PRO A 119 -15.57 19.32 -11.58
CA PRO A 119 -16.57 19.22 -12.66
C PRO A 119 -16.89 17.76 -13.03
N TYR A 120 -15.98 16.81 -12.77
CA TYR A 120 -16.15 15.39 -13.10
C TYR A 120 -16.56 14.48 -11.92
N SER A 121 -16.65 15.00 -10.69
CA SER A 121 -17.00 14.17 -9.52
C SER A 121 -18.49 13.83 -9.50
N ARG A 122 -18.84 12.57 -9.83
CA ARG A 122 -20.22 12.07 -9.81
C ARG A 122 -20.64 11.46 -8.45
N GLY A 123 -19.80 11.64 -7.43
CA GLY A 123 -19.95 11.07 -6.07
C GLY A 123 -19.06 9.85 -5.85
N ILE A 124 -18.63 9.61 -4.60
CA ILE A 124 -17.62 8.59 -4.23
C ILE A 124 -18.02 7.21 -4.80
N LEU A 125 -19.20 6.70 -4.45
CA LEU A 125 -19.63 5.37 -4.89
C LEU A 125 -19.74 5.25 -6.42
N ARG A 126 -20.16 6.31 -7.12
CA ARG A 126 -20.26 6.30 -8.59
C ARG A 126 -18.88 6.34 -9.24
N ASN A 127 -17.92 7.09 -8.69
CA ASN A 127 -16.55 7.10 -9.19
C ASN A 127 -15.90 5.72 -9.06
N TRP A 128 -16.07 5.06 -7.90
CA TRP A 128 -15.60 3.69 -7.68
C TRP A 128 -16.30 2.67 -8.58
N LEU A 129 -17.62 2.78 -8.75
CA LEU A 129 -18.36 1.92 -9.68
C LEU A 129 -17.93 2.15 -11.12
N THR A 130 -17.71 3.39 -11.56
CA THR A 130 -17.20 3.70 -12.89
C THR A 130 -15.80 3.09 -13.09
N PHE A 131 -14.91 3.23 -12.11
CA PHE A 131 -13.58 2.63 -12.11
C PHE A 131 -13.60 1.10 -12.24
N VAL A 132 -14.49 0.41 -11.51
CA VAL A 132 -14.65 -1.06 -11.60
C VAL A 132 -15.39 -1.47 -12.87
N SER A 133 -16.36 -0.67 -13.34
CA SER A 133 -17.19 -0.99 -14.52
C SER A 133 -16.47 -0.79 -15.85
N CYS A 134 -15.49 0.12 -15.92
CA CYS A 134 -14.66 0.33 -17.11
C CYS A 134 -13.73 -0.87 -17.41
N GLN A 135 -13.67 -1.86 -16.51
CA GLN A 135 -13.01 -3.16 -16.69
C GLN A 135 -13.76 -4.10 -17.67
N ARG A 136 -15.00 -3.79 -18.09
CA ARG A 136 -15.84 -4.68 -18.92
C ARG A 136 -15.74 -4.47 -20.44
N TYR A 137 -14.86 -3.62 -20.95
CA TYR A 137 -14.65 -3.42 -22.39
C TYR A 137 -13.22 -3.71 -22.81
#